data_AF-A0A7X6S313-F1
#
_entry.id   AF-A0A7X6S313-F1
#
_cell.length_a   1.000
_cell.length_b   1.000
_cell.length_c   1.000
_cell.angle_alpha   90.00
_cell.angle_beta   90.00
_cell.angle_gamma   90.00
#
_symmetry.space_group_name_H-M   'P 1'
#
loop_
_entity.id
_entity.type
_entity.pdbx_description
1 polymer ?
#
loop_
_entity_poly.entity_id
_entity_poly.type
_entity_poly.pdbx_seq_one_letter_code
_entity_poly.pdbx_strand_id
1 'polypeptide(L)'
;MIKGVQLGHIDERERLAVLAASVGYFSNAERPKFKNIFDRSKEEQALEQAYNPEKVKDTNKQRLELYNKVRSAFGGERSEDDEL
;
A
#
# COMPACT_ATOMS: atom_id res chain seq x y z
N MET A 1 -2.41 4.28 -21.40
CA MET A 1 -1.09 3.81 -20.91
C MET A 1 -1.05 2.30 -20.97
N ILE A 2 0.08 1.70 -21.38
CA ILE A 2 0.24 0.24 -21.46
C ILE A 2 0.89 -0.26 -20.17
N LYS A 3 0.29 -1.27 -19.52
CA LYS A 3 0.73 -1.78 -18.21
C LYS A 3 2.20 -2.22 -18.20
N GLY A 4 2.67 -2.82 -19.29
CA GLY A 4 4.08 -3.24 -19.44
C GLY A 4 5.08 -2.08 -19.41
N VAL A 5 4.73 -0.90 -19.93
CA VAL A 5 5.60 0.29 -19.87
C VAL A 5 5.75 0.77 -18.42
N GLN A 6 4.66 0.74 -17.66
CA GLN A 6 4.69 1.14 -16.25
C GLN A 6 5.44 0.12 -15.37
N LEU A 7 5.36 -1.17 -15.67
CA LEU A 7 6.24 -2.18 -15.05
C LEU A 7 7.72 -1.90 -15.32
N GLY A 8 8.07 -1.56 -16.56
CA GLY A 8 9.45 -1.17 -16.89
C GLY A 8 9.94 0.06 -16.12
N HIS A 9 9.06 1.02 -15.84
CA HIS A 9 9.39 2.16 -14.96
C HIS A 9 9.60 1.74 -13.50
N ILE A 10 8.85 0.76 -12.99
CA ILE A 10 9.05 0.22 -11.63
C ILE A 10 10.43 -0.45 -11.54
N ASP A 11 10.79 -1.27 -12.53
CA ASP A 11 12.10 -1.94 -12.57
C ASP A 11 13.26 -0.92 -12.60
N GLU A 12 13.13 0.17 -13.36
CA GLU A 12 14.15 1.22 -13.39
C GLU A 12 14.27 1.96 -12.05
N ARG A 13 13.15 2.24 -11.38
CA ARG A 13 13.15 2.85 -10.04
C ARG A 13 13.77 1.93 -8.99
N GLU A 14 13.53 0.62 -9.08
CA GLU A 14 14.21 -0.37 -8.24
C GLU A 14 15.72 -0.32 -8.44
N ARG A 15 16.18 -0.30 -9.70
CA ARG A 15 17.60 -0.23 -10.05
C ARG A 15 18.26 1.03 -9.50
N LEU A 16 17.60 2.19 -9.62
CA LEU A 16 18.08 3.45 -9.07
C LEU A 16 18.12 3.44 -7.54
N ALA A 17 17.12 2.85 -6.88
CA ALA A 17 17.10 2.71 -5.43
C ALA A 17 18.25 1.82 -4.93
N VAL A 18 18.55 0.72 -5.63
CA VAL A 18 19.69 -0.16 -5.33
C VAL A 18 21.02 0.60 -5.49
N LEU A 19 21.15 1.39 -6.55
CA LEU A 19 22.34 2.23 -6.77
C LEU A 19 22.48 3.30 -5.66
N ALA A 20 21.41 3.97 -5.28
CA ALA A 20 21.44 4.95 -4.19
C ALA A 20 21.83 4.30 -2.85
N ALA A 21 21.30 3.09 -2.57
CA ALA A 21 21.63 2.33 -1.38
C ALA A 21 23.11 1.88 -1.38
N SER A 22 23.66 1.50 -2.53
CA SER A 22 25.08 1.14 -2.65
C SER A 22 25.97 2.38 -2.54
N VAL A 23 25.59 3.54 -3.06
CA VAL A 23 26.33 4.79 -2.84
C VAL A 23 26.29 5.20 -1.35
N GLY A 24 25.13 5.07 -0.70
CA GLY A 24 25.00 5.24 0.76
C GLY A 24 25.86 4.28 1.57
N TYR A 25 26.19 3.10 1.02
CA TYR A 25 27.14 2.18 1.62
C TYR A 25 28.56 2.78 1.67
N PHE A 26 28.97 3.47 0.61
CA PHE A 26 30.29 4.09 0.50
C PHE A 26 30.40 5.45 1.22
N SER A 27 29.29 6.17 1.42
CA SER A 27 29.28 7.49 2.07
C SER A 27 29.13 7.46 3.60
N ASN A 28 29.06 6.27 4.22
CA ASN A 28 29.02 6.07 5.68
C ASN A 28 27.89 6.84 6.42
N ALA A 29 26.78 7.13 5.74
CA ALA A 29 25.59 7.75 6.34
C ALA A 29 24.71 6.70 7.04
N GLU A 30 23.94 7.14 8.04
CA GLU A 30 22.93 6.30 8.70
C GLU A 30 21.91 5.81 7.65
N ARG A 31 21.84 4.49 7.42
CA ARG A 31 21.14 3.93 6.27
C ARG A 31 19.64 3.81 6.53
N PRO A 32 18.78 4.47 5.73
CA PRO A 32 17.36 4.18 5.77
C PRO A 32 17.10 2.74 5.31
N LYS A 33 16.10 2.08 5.90
CA LYS A 33 15.68 0.74 5.46
C LYS A 33 15.29 0.82 3.98
N PHE A 34 15.82 -0.07 3.14
CA PHE A 34 15.53 -0.07 1.69
C PHE A 34 14.03 -0.02 1.39
N LYS A 35 13.23 -0.76 2.15
CA LYS A 35 11.76 -0.77 2.07
C LYS A 35 11.10 0.61 2.25
N ASN A 36 11.76 1.55 2.95
CA ASN A 36 11.28 2.92 3.10
C ASN A 36 11.65 3.80 1.89
N ILE A 37 12.69 3.42 1.13
CA ILE A 37 13.14 4.10 -0.09
C ILE A 37 12.34 3.59 -1.29
N PHE A 38 12.18 2.27 -1.38
CA PHE A 38 11.49 1.59 -2.47
C PHE A 38 10.83 0.30 -1.97
N ASP A 39 9.56 0.12 -2.34
CA ASP A 39 8.78 -1.08 -2.03
C ASP A 39 8.04 -1.53 -3.29
N ARG A 40 8.63 -2.49 -4.00
CA ARG A 40 8.13 -3.03 -5.27
C ARG A 40 6.68 -3.50 -5.16
N SER A 41 6.35 -4.17 -4.05
CA SER A 41 5.00 -4.66 -3.78
C SER A 41 3.97 -3.54 -3.77
N LYS A 42 4.30 -2.40 -3.17
CA LYS A 42 3.39 -1.24 -3.13
C LYS A 42 3.22 -0.61 -4.51
N GLU A 43 4.29 -0.50 -5.29
CA GLU A 43 4.22 0.10 -6.64
C GLU A 43 3.41 -0.78 -7.59
N GLU A 44 3.64 -2.09 -7.58
CA GLU A 44 2.86 -3.05 -8.39
C GLU A 44 1.39 -3.09 -7.95
N GLN A 45 1.12 -3.01 -6.64
CA GLN A 45 -0.25 -2.92 -6.13
C GLN A 45 -0.92 -1.62 -6.58
N ALA A 46 -0.25 -0.47 -6.45
CA ALA A 46 -0.79 0.81 -6.93
C ALA A 46 -1.06 0.79 -8.45
N LEU A 47 -0.18 0.13 -9.21
CA LEU A 47 -0.36 -0.08 -10.64
C LEU A 47 -1.59 -0.96 -10.95
N GLU A 48 -1.74 -2.09 -10.26
CA GLU A 48 -2.89 -2.97 -10.42
C GLU A 48 -4.21 -2.25 -10.06
N GLN A 49 -4.19 -1.42 -9.02
CA GLN A 49 -5.34 -0.59 -8.63
C GLN A 49 -5.69 0.45 -9.70
N ALA A 50 -4.69 1.09 -10.33
CA ALA A 50 -4.91 2.07 -11.39
C ALA A 50 -5.56 1.44 -12.64
N TYR A 51 -5.21 0.20 -12.96
CA TYR A 51 -5.80 -0.53 -14.09
C TYR A 51 -7.10 -1.26 -13.76
N ASN A 52 -7.36 -1.54 -12.49
CA ASN A 52 -8.51 -2.31 -12.06
C ASN A 52 -9.19 -1.69 -10.83
N PRO A 53 -9.82 -0.49 -10.98
CA PRO A 53 -10.38 0.27 -9.87
C PRO A 53 -11.58 -0.43 -9.20
N GLU A 54 -12.25 -1.36 -9.90
CA GLU A 54 -13.36 -2.12 -9.33
C GLU A 54 -12.91 -3.08 -8.22
N LYS A 55 -11.75 -3.74 -8.38
CA LYS A 55 -11.15 -4.58 -7.33
C LYS A 55 -10.87 -3.80 -6.03
N VAL A 56 -10.62 -2.50 -6.13
CA VAL A 56 -10.39 -1.62 -4.97
C VAL A 56 -11.69 -1.32 -4.21
N LYS A 57 -12.78 -1.10 -4.95
CA LYS A 57 -14.11 -0.90 -4.35
C LYS A 57 -14.57 -2.16 -3.61
N ASP A 58 -14.33 -3.33 -4.17
CA ASP A 58 -14.71 -4.60 -3.56
C ASP A 58 -13.90 -4.92 -2.30
N THR A 59 -12.59 -4.68 -2.31
CA THR A 59 -11.74 -4.88 -1.12
C THR A 59 -12.10 -3.93 0.02
N ASN A 60 -12.48 -2.67 -0.28
CA ASN A 60 -12.95 -1.74 0.75
C ASN A 60 -14.31 -2.15 1.32
N LYS A 61 -15.24 -2.63 0.50
CA LYS A 61 -16.52 -3.20 0.97
C LYS A 61 -16.30 -4.39 1.90
N GLN A 62 -15.44 -5.33 1.49
CA GLN A 62 -15.10 -6.51 2.31
C GLN A 62 -14.47 -6.12 3.65
N ARG A 63 -13.59 -5.10 3.67
CA ARG A 63 -13.01 -4.57 4.92
C ARG A 63 -14.07 -3.97 5.83
N LEU A 64 -15.02 -3.21 5.27
CA LEU A 64 -16.13 -2.63 6.04
C LEU A 64 -17.02 -3.73 6.62
N GLU A 65 -17.33 -4.77 5.84
CA GLU A 65 -18.11 -5.92 6.31
C GLU A 65 -17.40 -6.70 7.41
N LEU A 66 -16.10 -6.93 7.27
CA LEU A 66 -15.27 -7.55 8.32
C LEU A 66 -15.26 -6.69 9.58
N TYR A 67 -15.08 -5.38 9.46
CA TYR A 67 -15.10 -4.46 10.59
C TYR A 67 -16.46 -4.46 11.30
N ASN A 68 -17.56 -4.45 10.55
CA ASN A 68 -18.91 -4.54 11.09
C ASN A 68 -19.16 -5.88 11.79
N LYS A 69 -18.69 -7.01 11.23
CA LYS A 69 -18.76 -8.34 11.85
C LYS A 69 -17.95 -8.44 13.14
N VAL A 70 -16.76 -7.86 13.16
CA VAL A 70 -15.94 -7.79 14.37
C VAL A 70 -16.62 -6.89 15.40
N ARG A 71 -17.10 -5.71 15.00
CA ARG A 71 -17.81 -4.78 15.87
C ARG A 71 -19.06 -5.42 16.51
N SER A 72 -19.85 -6.18 15.75
CA SER A 72 -21.01 -6.89 16.29
C SER A 72 -20.61 -8.04 17.22
N ALA A 73 -19.55 -8.77 16.89
CA ALA A 73 -19.04 -9.88 17.72
C ALA A 73 -18.45 -9.41 19.08
N PHE A 74 -17.90 -8.19 19.13
CA PHE A 74 -17.31 -7.62 20.35
C PHE A 74 -18.25 -6.61 21.07
N GLY A 75 -19.56 -6.65 20.80
CA GLY A 75 -20.56 -5.93 21.59
C GLY A 75 -20.65 -4.42 21.32
N GLY A 76 -20.36 -3.98 20.09
CA GLY A 76 -20.41 -2.56 19.69
C GLY A 76 -21.81 -1.96 19.55
N GLU A 77 -22.75 -2.34 20.40
CA GLU A 77 -24.00 -1.62 20.67
C GLU A 77 -23.66 -0.48 21.63
N ARG A 78 -23.28 0.67 21.07
CA ARG A 78 -23.45 1.92 21.79
C ARG A 78 -24.94 2.24 21.66
N SER A 79 -25.62 2.17 22.79
CA SER A 79 -27.03 2.50 22.99
C SER A 79 -27.46 3.69 22.13
N GLU A 80 -28.54 3.49 21.38
CA GLU A 80 -29.52 4.54 21.11
C GLU A 80 -29.88 5.15 22.46
N ASP A 81 -29.36 6.34 22.77
CA ASP A 81 -29.84 7.30 23.79
C ASP A 81 -28.73 8.35 24.00
N ASP A 82 -28.77 9.39 23.19
CA ASP A 82 -28.34 10.74 23.56
C ASP A 82 -29.01 11.69 22.56
N GLU A 83 -30.35 11.71 22.59
CA GLU A 83 -31.09 12.93 22.29
C GLU A 83 -30.87 13.89 23.46
N LEU A 84 -30.23 15.03 23.21
CA LEU A 84 -30.39 16.30 23.94
C LEU A 84 -30.01 17.46 23.02
#